data_AF-A0A2X1MXK4-F1
#
_entry.id   AF-A0A2X1MXK4-F1
#
_cell.length_a   1.000
_cell.length_b   1.000
_cell.length_c   1.000
_cell.angle_alpha   90.00
_cell.angle_beta   90.00
_cell.angle_gamma   90.00
#
_symmetry.space_group_name_H-M   'P 1'
#
loop_
_entity.id
_entity.type
_entity.pdbx_description
1 polymer ?
#
loop_
_entity_poly.entity_id
_entity_poly.type
_entity_poly.pdbx_seq_one_letter_code
_entity_poly.pdbx_strand_id
1 'polypeptide(L)'
;MTIPSDQLYLPGHDYVDRVMIDNNRPPAVLRNMQTLYNTGRLAGTGYLSILPVDQGVEHSAGASFAANPLYFDPKNIVELAIEAGCNCVASLTGVLASVSRRYAHRIPFLVKLNHNETLSYPNTYDQTLYASVGSRRFNMGAVAVGATIYFGSEESRRQIEEISAAFERAHELGMVTVLWAYLRNSAFKKDGVDYHVSADLTGQANHLAATIGADIVKQKMAEKTAAIKRLITVIPTIACTQVDQRKPD
;
A
#
# COMPACT_ATOMS: atom_id res chain seq x y z
N MET A 1 19.40 -0.45 -21.30
CA MET A 1 20.24 -1.05 -20.25
C MET A 1 19.42 -2.13 -19.58
N THR A 2 19.93 -3.36 -19.50
CA THR A 2 19.27 -4.50 -18.86
C THR A 2 20.02 -4.84 -17.58
N ILE A 3 19.31 -4.90 -16.45
CA ILE A 3 19.89 -5.26 -15.14
C ILE A 3 19.86 -6.79 -15.02
N PRO A 4 20.99 -7.46 -14.73
CA PRO A 4 21.04 -8.89 -14.46
C PRO A 4 20.12 -9.30 -13.30
N SER A 5 19.51 -10.50 -13.38
CA SER A 5 18.51 -10.93 -12.40
C SER A 5 19.08 -11.22 -11.01
N ASP A 6 20.35 -11.58 -10.92
CA ASP A 6 21.12 -11.79 -9.69
C ASP A 6 21.43 -10.48 -8.95
N GLN A 7 21.30 -9.33 -9.62
CA GLN A 7 21.41 -8.00 -9.01
C GLN A 7 20.07 -7.47 -8.50
N LEU A 8 18.99 -8.27 -8.56
CA LEU A 8 17.66 -7.87 -8.12
C LEU A 8 17.31 -8.46 -6.75
N TYR A 9 16.73 -7.63 -5.90
CA TYR A 9 16.12 -8.07 -4.65
C TYR A 9 14.72 -8.67 -4.91
N LEU A 10 14.68 -9.89 -5.44
CA LEU A 10 13.43 -10.59 -5.74
C LEU A 10 12.74 -11.09 -4.45
N PRO A 11 11.39 -11.17 -4.43
CA PRO A 11 10.65 -11.85 -3.37
C PRO A 11 11.09 -13.31 -3.20
N GLY A 12 11.12 -13.79 -1.96
CA GLY A 12 11.47 -15.18 -1.62
C GLY A 12 11.14 -15.52 -0.18
N HIS A 13 11.11 -16.81 0.15
CA HIS A 13 10.84 -17.29 1.52
C HIS A 13 11.78 -16.69 2.58
N ASP A 14 12.97 -16.30 2.14
CA ASP A 14 14.05 -15.71 2.91
C ASP A 14 14.09 -14.17 2.85
N TYR A 15 13.08 -13.50 2.26
CA TYR A 15 13.18 -12.07 1.92
C TYR A 15 13.54 -11.19 3.13
N VAL A 16 12.95 -11.46 4.29
CA VAL A 16 13.22 -10.69 5.50
C VAL A 16 14.69 -10.86 5.94
N ASP A 17 15.19 -12.10 5.93
CA ASP A 17 16.55 -12.43 6.38
C ASP A 17 17.64 -12.11 5.35
N ARG A 18 17.31 -12.15 4.06
CA ARG A 18 18.24 -11.91 2.95
C ARG A 18 18.30 -10.45 2.50
N VAL A 19 17.18 -9.73 2.58
CA VAL A 19 17.06 -8.37 2.01
C VAL A 19 16.81 -7.33 3.09
N MET A 20 15.89 -7.60 4.01
CA MET A 20 15.47 -6.60 5.00
C MET A 20 16.38 -6.55 6.21
N ILE A 21 17.25 -7.53 6.45
CA ILE A 21 18.17 -7.50 7.59
C ILE A 21 19.23 -6.37 7.48
N ASP A 22 19.59 -5.98 6.26
CA ASP A 22 20.62 -4.98 5.98
C ASP A 22 20.10 -3.53 6.08
N ASN A 23 18.81 -3.35 6.37
CA ASN A 23 18.19 -2.04 6.48
C ASN A 23 18.27 -1.47 7.91
N ASN A 24 17.79 -0.24 8.10
CA ASN A 24 17.74 0.42 9.40
C ASN A 24 16.43 0.17 10.18
N ARG A 25 15.63 -0.84 9.81
CA ARG A 25 14.33 -1.06 10.44
C ARG A 25 14.49 -1.64 11.84
N PRO A 26 13.74 -1.14 12.84
CA PRO A 26 13.75 -1.72 14.16
C PRO A 26 13.34 -3.20 14.13
N PRO A 27 13.85 -4.05 15.04
CA PRO A 27 13.48 -5.47 15.10
C PRO A 27 11.97 -5.72 15.20
N ALA A 28 11.21 -4.79 15.78
CA ALA A 28 9.75 -4.88 15.83
C ALA A 28 9.09 -4.80 14.44
N VAL A 29 9.61 -3.95 13.55
CA VAL A 29 9.17 -3.86 12.15
C VAL A 29 9.48 -5.17 11.42
N LEU A 30 10.68 -5.72 11.59
CA LEU A 30 11.06 -7.00 10.96
C LEU A 30 10.16 -8.15 11.44
N ARG A 31 9.80 -8.20 12.74
CA ARG A 31 8.85 -9.19 13.26
C ARG A 31 7.47 -9.05 12.62
N ASN A 32 6.92 -7.84 12.56
CA ASN A 32 5.62 -7.59 11.95
C ASN A 32 5.64 -7.84 10.44
N MET A 33 6.76 -7.58 9.77
CA MET A 33 6.98 -7.94 8.38
C MET A 33 6.98 -9.46 8.19
N GLN A 34 7.67 -10.20 9.05
CA GLN A 34 7.62 -11.66 9.03
C GLN A 34 6.20 -12.19 9.27
N THR A 35 5.44 -11.58 10.17
CA THR A 35 4.02 -11.91 10.37
C THR A 35 3.21 -11.72 9.09
N LEU A 36 3.42 -10.64 8.33
CA LEU A 36 2.77 -10.44 7.03
C LEU A 36 3.15 -11.55 6.03
N TYR A 37 4.45 -11.87 5.89
CA TYR A 37 4.92 -12.89 4.94
C TYR A 37 4.54 -14.32 5.32
N ASN A 38 4.23 -14.59 6.59
CA ASN A 38 3.92 -15.93 7.09
C ASN A 38 2.42 -16.14 7.40
N THR A 39 1.55 -15.23 6.97
CA THR A 39 0.09 -15.39 7.12
C THR A 39 -0.59 -15.70 5.79
N GLY A 40 -1.67 -16.49 5.83
CA GLY A 40 -2.53 -16.73 4.67
C GLY A 40 -1.97 -17.77 3.70
N ARG A 41 -2.55 -17.83 2.51
CA ARG A 41 -2.25 -18.85 1.48
C ARG A 41 -0.84 -18.73 0.91
N LEU A 42 -0.28 -17.52 0.89
CA LEU A 42 1.07 -17.24 0.39
C LEU A 42 2.14 -17.26 1.49
N ALA A 43 1.80 -17.76 2.68
CA ALA A 43 2.71 -17.85 3.81
C ALA A 43 4.03 -18.54 3.43
N GLY A 44 5.16 -17.91 3.76
CA GLY A 44 6.50 -18.46 3.50
C GLY A 44 6.92 -18.46 2.04
N THR A 45 6.15 -17.91 1.11
CA THR A 45 6.55 -17.86 -0.32
C THR A 45 7.39 -16.63 -0.65
N GLY A 46 7.36 -15.60 0.20
CA GLY A 46 7.91 -14.28 -0.09
C GLY A 46 6.97 -13.35 -0.84
N TYR A 47 5.80 -13.82 -1.27
CA TYR A 47 4.77 -13.01 -1.94
C TYR A 47 3.66 -12.61 -0.96
N LEU A 48 3.02 -11.46 -1.21
CA LEU A 48 1.91 -10.95 -0.41
C LEU A 48 0.64 -10.82 -1.23
N SER A 49 -0.48 -11.26 -0.63
CA SER A 49 -1.84 -10.99 -1.04
C SER A 49 -2.50 -10.11 0.03
N ILE A 50 -2.77 -8.85 -0.29
CA ILE A 50 -3.43 -7.89 0.60
C ILE A 50 -4.80 -7.62 0.00
N LEU A 51 -5.86 -7.65 0.81
CA LEU A 51 -7.20 -7.22 0.41
C LEU A 51 -7.42 -5.74 0.79
N PRO A 52 -7.28 -4.78 -0.15
CA PRO A 52 -7.60 -3.39 0.09
C PRO A 52 -9.10 -3.12 -0.05
N VAL A 53 -9.73 -2.63 1.00
CA VAL A 53 -11.11 -2.13 0.99
C VAL A 53 -11.18 -0.80 1.73
N ASP A 54 -10.77 0.26 1.06
CA ASP A 54 -10.87 1.67 1.48
C ASP A 54 -11.82 2.50 0.60
N GLN A 55 -12.28 1.90 -0.50
CA GLN A 55 -13.22 2.45 -1.49
C GLN A 55 -14.50 3.08 -0.92
N GLY A 56 -14.96 2.65 0.26
CA GLY A 56 -16.12 3.24 0.92
C GLY A 56 -15.98 4.75 1.18
N VAL A 57 -14.75 5.26 1.34
CA VAL A 57 -14.46 6.70 1.40
C VAL A 57 -14.03 7.26 0.05
N GLU A 58 -13.18 6.56 -0.70
CA GLU A 58 -12.67 7.04 -2.01
C GLU A 58 -13.79 7.23 -3.06
N HIS A 59 -14.85 6.42 -2.99
CA HIS A 59 -15.90 6.34 -4.00
C HIS A 59 -17.33 6.40 -3.43
N SER A 60 -17.47 6.67 -2.13
CA SER A 60 -18.70 6.49 -1.32
C SER A 60 -19.06 5.03 -1.03
N ALA A 61 -19.69 4.81 0.14
CA ALA A 61 -20.16 3.50 0.57
C ALA A 61 -21.29 2.98 -0.32
N GLY A 62 -22.18 3.87 -0.79
CA GLY A 62 -23.27 3.53 -1.70
C GLY A 62 -22.74 2.97 -3.02
N ALA A 63 -21.82 3.67 -3.68
CA ALA A 63 -21.27 3.18 -4.95
C ALA A 63 -20.44 1.89 -4.77
N SER A 64 -19.77 1.75 -3.62
CA SER A 64 -18.87 0.62 -3.36
C SER A 64 -19.59 -0.66 -2.94
N PHE A 65 -20.67 -0.55 -2.17
CA PHE A 65 -21.27 -1.69 -1.48
C PHE A 65 -22.74 -1.93 -1.81
N ALA A 66 -23.41 -1.05 -2.57
CA ALA A 66 -24.81 -1.30 -2.94
C ALA A 66 -25.01 -2.56 -3.78
N ALA A 67 -24.01 -2.93 -4.60
CA ALA A 67 -24.05 -4.17 -5.40
C ALA A 67 -24.04 -5.44 -4.52
N ASN A 68 -23.46 -5.37 -3.32
CA ASN A 68 -23.52 -6.44 -2.33
C ASN A 68 -23.59 -5.84 -0.92
N PRO A 69 -24.81 -5.63 -0.38
CA PRO A 69 -25.02 -4.92 0.88
C PRO A 69 -24.36 -5.55 2.11
N LEU A 70 -23.92 -6.81 2.04
CA LEU A 70 -23.19 -7.45 3.14
C LEU A 70 -21.92 -6.67 3.51
N TYR A 71 -21.27 -6.01 2.55
CA TYR A 71 -20.02 -5.28 2.80
C TYR A 71 -20.20 -3.90 3.44
N PHE A 72 -21.44 -3.49 3.75
CA PHE A 72 -21.65 -2.38 4.69
C PHE A 72 -21.24 -2.75 6.12
N ASP A 73 -21.26 -4.04 6.50
CA ASP A 73 -20.71 -4.51 7.77
C ASP A 73 -19.20 -4.77 7.63
N PRO A 74 -18.34 -4.03 8.35
CA PRO A 74 -16.89 -4.24 8.39
C PRO A 74 -16.46 -5.68 8.65
N LYS A 75 -17.27 -6.47 9.38
CA LYS A 75 -17.01 -7.88 9.67
C LYS A 75 -16.81 -8.68 8.39
N ASN A 76 -17.68 -8.48 7.40
CA ASN A 76 -17.69 -9.28 6.17
C ASN A 76 -16.48 -8.97 5.28
N ILE A 77 -15.91 -7.77 5.37
CA ILE A 77 -14.65 -7.42 4.70
C ILE A 77 -13.50 -8.26 5.26
N VAL A 78 -13.42 -8.40 6.58
CA VAL A 78 -12.35 -9.16 7.24
C VAL A 78 -12.54 -10.66 7.05
N GLU A 79 -13.78 -11.15 7.12
CA GLU A 79 -14.08 -12.56 6.85
C GLU A 79 -13.74 -12.94 5.41
N LEU A 80 -14.05 -12.09 4.43
CA LEU A 80 -13.63 -12.29 3.05
C LEU A 80 -12.10 -12.40 2.93
N ALA A 81 -11.34 -11.54 3.61
CA ALA A 81 -9.87 -11.60 3.58
C ALA A 81 -9.32 -12.92 4.14
N ILE A 82 -9.93 -13.42 5.22
CA ILE A 82 -9.56 -14.69 5.85
C ILE A 82 -9.91 -15.86 4.92
N GLU A 83 -11.12 -15.89 4.38
CA GLU A 83 -11.59 -16.94 3.46
C GLU A 83 -10.77 -16.98 2.16
N ALA A 84 -10.40 -15.81 1.63
CA ALA A 84 -9.52 -15.70 0.47
C ALA A 84 -8.07 -16.13 0.75
N GLY A 85 -7.70 -16.31 2.03
CA GLY A 85 -6.34 -16.62 2.45
C GLY A 85 -5.37 -15.47 2.23
N CYS A 86 -5.82 -14.22 2.41
CA CYS A 86 -4.95 -13.04 2.31
C CYS A 86 -3.93 -13.01 3.45
N ASN A 87 -2.76 -12.46 3.17
CA ASN A 87 -1.74 -12.15 4.17
C ASN A 87 -2.20 -11.03 5.10
N CYS A 88 -3.03 -10.10 4.60
CA CYS A 88 -3.43 -8.91 5.33
C CYS A 88 -4.73 -8.32 4.76
N VAL A 89 -5.50 -7.65 5.62
CA VAL A 89 -6.62 -6.79 5.23
C VAL A 89 -6.23 -5.32 5.42
N ALA A 90 -6.45 -4.52 4.38
CA ALA A 90 -6.16 -3.09 4.37
C ALA A 90 -7.46 -2.29 4.33
N SER A 91 -7.71 -1.43 5.32
CA SER A 91 -8.91 -0.60 5.35
C SER A 91 -8.75 0.62 6.28
N LEU A 92 -9.80 1.42 6.37
CA LEU A 92 -9.86 2.62 7.20
C LEU A 92 -9.79 2.28 8.68
N THR A 93 -9.32 3.25 9.46
CA THR A 93 -9.24 3.11 10.93
C THR A 93 -10.61 2.78 11.54
N GLY A 94 -11.69 3.43 11.10
CA GLY A 94 -13.03 3.18 11.64
C GLY A 94 -13.54 1.75 11.37
N VAL A 95 -13.28 1.24 10.16
CA VAL A 95 -13.67 -0.10 9.72
C VAL A 95 -12.91 -1.16 10.51
N LEU A 96 -11.58 -1.06 10.59
CA LEU A 96 -10.79 -2.05 11.31
C LEU A 96 -10.97 -1.95 12.83
N ALA A 97 -11.17 -0.74 13.37
CA ALA A 97 -11.32 -0.56 14.82
C ALA A 97 -12.60 -1.22 15.34
N SER A 98 -13.71 -1.15 14.59
CA SER A 98 -15.00 -1.72 15.00
C SER A 98 -14.97 -3.25 15.17
N VAL A 99 -14.02 -3.93 14.51
CA VAL A 99 -13.89 -5.39 14.54
C VAL A 99 -12.54 -5.90 15.07
N SER A 100 -11.68 -4.98 15.52
CA SER A 100 -10.30 -5.25 15.97
C SER A 100 -10.18 -6.36 17.01
N ARG A 101 -10.92 -6.27 18.11
CA ARG A 101 -10.87 -7.27 19.19
C ARG A 101 -11.24 -8.69 18.72
N ARG A 102 -12.04 -8.80 17.65
CA ARG A 102 -12.47 -10.07 17.09
C ARG A 102 -11.45 -10.69 16.14
N TYR A 103 -10.72 -9.88 15.36
CA TYR A 103 -9.93 -10.39 14.24
C TYR A 103 -8.45 -9.98 14.18
N ALA A 104 -8.00 -8.97 14.93
CA ALA A 104 -6.61 -8.52 14.85
C ALA A 104 -5.58 -9.61 15.25
N HIS A 105 -6.01 -10.60 16.04
CA HIS A 105 -5.21 -11.78 16.41
C HIS A 105 -5.38 -12.96 15.45
N ARG A 106 -6.14 -12.79 14.35
CA ARG A 106 -6.45 -13.83 13.36
C ARG A 106 -5.92 -13.50 11.97
N ILE A 107 -5.89 -12.23 11.61
CA ILE A 107 -5.32 -11.74 10.35
C ILE A 107 -4.65 -10.37 10.57
N PRO A 108 -3.46 -10.13 10.00
CA PRO A 108 -2.80 -8.84 10.01
C PRO A 108 -3.67 -7.70 9.50
N PHE A 109 -3.66 -6.60 10.24
CA PHE A 109 -4.36 -5.37 9.88
C PHE A 109 -3.38 -4.32 9.35
N LEU A 110 -3.71 -3.75 8.19
CA LEU A 110 -3.05 -2.59 7.59
C LEU A 110 -4.01 -1.40 7.60
N VAL A 111 -3.70 -0.38 8.41
CA VAL A 111 -4.57 0.79 8.56
C VAL A 111 -4.20 1.84 7.51
N LYS A 112 -5.12 2.15 6.61
CA LYS A 112 -4.96 3.26 5.65
C LYS A 112 -5.16 4.60 6.35
N LEU A 113 -4.21 5.53 6.19
CA LEU A 113 -4.11 6.77 6.95
C LEU A 113 -4.78 7.97 6.26
N ASN A 114 -4.66 8.05 4.94
CA ASN A 114 -5.23 9.16 4.16
C ASN A 114 -6.18 8.66 3.09
N HIS A 115 -7.08 9.53 2.67
CA HIS A 115 -8.07 9.25 1.64
C HIS A 115 -8.39 10.49 0.82
N ASN A 116 -8.98 10.28 -0.36
CA ASN A 116 -9.57 11.39 -1.10
C ASN A 116 -10.83 11.92 -0.39
N GLU A 117 -10.91 13.23 -0.19
CA GLU A 117 -12.08 13.91 0.36
C GLU A 117 -13.05 14.22 -0.81
N THR A 118 -14.21 13.56 -0.85
CA THR A 118 -15.19 13.68 -1.96
C THR A 118 -16.39 14.56 -1.63
N LEU A 119 -16.49 15.10 -0.41
CA LEU A 119 -17.57 16.01 0.02
C LEU A 119 -17.10 17.48 0.01
N SER A 120 -16.42 17.88 -1.07
CA SER A 120 -15.97 19.26 -1.33
C SER A 120 -16.61 19.85 -2.58
N TYR A 121 -16.84 21.16 -2.58
CA TYR A 121 -17.24 21.91 -3.77
C TYR A 121 -16.37 23.17 -3.94
N PRO A 122 -15.63 23.31 -5.06
CA PRO A 122 -15.50 22.34 -6.16
C PRO A 122 -14.77 21.08 -5.70
N ASN A 123 -14.94 19.97 -6.44
CA ASN A 123 -14.25 18.72 -6.13
C ASN A 123 -12.74 18.93 -6.18
N THR A 124 -12.05 18.47 -5.14
CA THR A 124 -10.59 18.41 -5.09
C THR A 124 -10.12 16.95 -5.09
N TYR A 125 -8.91 16.70 -5.59
CA TYR A 125 -8.32 15.36 -5.64
C TYR A 125 -7.08 15.30 -4.77
N ASP A 126 -7.29 15.44 -3.46
CA ASP A 126 -6.25 15.54 -2.45
C ASP A 126 -6.34 14.42 -1.42
N GLN A 127 -5.20 13.91 -1.00
CA GLN A 127 -5.07 12.85 -0.01
C GLN A 127 -4.92 13.46 1.38
N THR A 128 -6.04 13.59 2.07
CA THR A 128 -6.11 14.17 3.42
C THR A 128 -5.86 13.09 4.47
N LEU A 129 -5.03 13.37 5.48
CA LEU A 129 -4.86 12.50 6.63
C LEU A 129 -6.13 12.50 7.50
N TYR A 130 -6.80 11.35 7.59
CA TYR A 130 -7.90 11.11 8.53
C TYR A 130 -7.39 10.50 9.85
N ALA A 131 -6.08 10.37 9.97
CA ALA A 131 -5.43 9.42 10.85
C ALA A 131 -3.98 9.79 11.18
N SER A 132 -3.66 10.00 12.45
CA SER A 132 -2.26 10.04 12.91
C SER A 132 -1.74 8.64 13.25
N VAL A 133 -0.44 8.38 13.21
CA VAL A 133 0.12 7.06 13.58
C VAL A 133 0.17 6.84 15.11
N GLY A 134 -0.77 7.43 15.85
CA GLY A 134 -0.82 7.41 17.31
C GLY A 134 -1.21 6.05 17.92
N SER A 135 -1.12 6.01 19.26
CA SER A 135 -1.35 4.83 20.12
C SER A 135 -2.63 4.05 19.79
N ARG A 136 -3.70 4.70 19.32
CA ARG A 136 -4.95 4.04 18.97
C ARG A 136 -4.81 2.94 17.91
N ARG A 137 -3.95 3.13 16.90
CA ARG A 137 -3.75 2.16 15.79
C ARG A 137 -2.88 0.99 16.21
N PHE A 138 -1.86 1.28 17.00
CA PHE A 138 -1.06 0.26 17.66
C PHE A 138 -1.91 -0.58 18.63
N ASN A 139 -2.72 0.07 19.48
CA ASN A 139 -3.54 -0.58 20.50
C ASN A 139 -4.65 -1.47 19.94
N MET A 140 -5.08 -1.25 18.69
CA MET A 140 -6.04 -2.13 18.01
C MET A 140 -5.39 -3.36 17.34
N GLY A 141 -4.07 -3.53 17.47
CA GLY A 141 -3.34 -4.67 16.94
C GLY A 141 -2.98 -4.56 15.45
N ALA A 142 -2.94 -3.34 14.90
CA ALA A 142 -2.43 -3.15 13.54
C ALA A 142 -0.92 -3.42 13.50
N VAL A 143 -0.49 -4.21 12.51
CA VAL A 143 0.94 -4.51 12.29
C VAL A 143 1.51 -3.67 11.14
N ALA A 144 0.64 -2.98 10.40
CA ALA A 144 1.02 -2.14 9.28
C ALA A 144 0.14 -0.88 9.16
N VAL A 145 0.68 0.14 8.52
CA VAL A 145 -0.04 1.35 8.10
C VAL A 145 0.17 1.60 6.61
N GLY A 146 -0.81 2.23 5.99
CA GLY A 146 -0.81 2.53 4.57
C GLY A 146 -1.08 3.99 4.28
N ALA A 147 -0.52 4.53 3.21
CA ALA A 147 -0.86 5.86 2.72
C ALA A 147 -0.82 5.92 1.19
N THR A 148 -1.48 6.92 0.61
CA THR A 148 -1.40 7.22 -0.82
C THR A 148 -0.69 8.56 -0.99
N ILE A 149 0.21 8.64 -1.96
CA ILE A 149 0.72 9.91 -2.48
C ILE A 149 0.35 10.00 -3.95
N TYR A 150 -0.15 11.17 -4.35
CA TYR A 150 -0.42 11.51 -5.73
C TYR A 150 0.77 12.30 -6.30
N PHE A 151 1.80 11.59 -6.74
CA PHE A 151 3.00 12.20 -7.30
C PHE A 151 2.67 13.01 -8.56
N GLY A 152 3.11 14.27 -8.57
CA GLY A 152 2.83 15.22 -9.63
C GLY A 152 1.58 16.08 -9.42
N SER A 153 0.77 15.84 -8.38
CA SER A 153 -0.29 16.77 -8.00
C SER A 153 0.29 18.03 -7.35
N GLU A 154 -0.51 19.11 -7.30
CA GLU A 154 -0.15 20.35 -6.60
C GLU A 154 0.16 20.10 -5.12
N GLU A 155 -0.66 19.27 -4.47
CA GLU A 155 -0.55 18.91 -3.05
C GLU A 155 0.55 17.86 -2.75
N SER A 156 1.21 17.33 -3.79
CA SER A 156 2.13 16.19 -3.63
C SER A 156 3.27 16.48 -2.65
N ARG A 157 3.77 17.72 -2.60
CA ARG A 157 4.81 18.11 -1.65
C ARG A 157 4.36 17.95 -0.19
N ARG A 158 3.16 18.47 0.13
CA ARG A 158 2.58 18.37 1.47
C ARG A 158 2.35 16.91 1.86
N GLN A 159 1.81 16.11 0.93
CA GLN A 159 1.60 14.68 1.13
C GLN A 159 2.92 13.95 1.40
N ILE A 160 4.01 14.29 0.70
CA ILE A 160 5.34 13.70 0.96
C ILE A 160 5.80 14.02 2.38
N GLU A 161 5.71 15.27 2.82
CA GLU A 161 6.13 15.69 4.17
C GLU A 161 5.29 14.99 5.26
N GLU A 162 3.97 14.99 5.11
CA GLU A 162 3.02 14.34 6.01
C GLU A 162 3.25 12.82 6.14
N ILE A 163 3.43 12.15 5.01
CA ILE A 163 3.61 10.69 4.99
C ILE A 163 5.00 10.27 5.45
N SER A 164 6.04 11.07 5.19
CA SER A 164 7.38 10.84 5.73
C SER A 164 7.34 10.80 7.26
N ALA A 165 6.72 11.82 7.89
CA ALA A 165 6.57 11.88 9.34
C ALA A 165 5.70 10.73 9.90
N ALA A 166 4.64 10.36 9.17
CA ALA A 166 3.79 9.23 9.55
C ALA A 166 4.54 7.89 9.51
N PHE A 167 5.36 7.66 8.49
CA PHE A 167 6.12 6.42 8.32
C PHE A 167 7.24 6.30 9.34
N GLU A 168 7.95 7.40 9.64
CA GLU A 168 8.92 7.44 10.74
C GLU A 168 8.26 7.02 12.06
N ARG A 169 7.10 7.63 12.38
CA ARG A 169 6.35 7.27 13.59
C ARG A 169 5.84 5.82 13.56
N ALA A 170 5.52 5.27 12.40
CA ALA A 170 5.10 3.88 12.26
C ALA A 170 6.23 2.92 12.62
N HIS A 171 7.45 3.21 12.13
CA HIS A 171 8.63 2.40 12.44
C HIS A 171 9.01 2.45 13.92
N GLU A 172 8.89 3.60 14.58
CA GLU A 172 9.08 3.72 16.04
C GLU A 172 8.14 2.80 16.84
N LEU A 173 6.93 2.58 16.32
CA LEU A 173 5.92 1.69 16.90
C LEU A 173 6.02 0.25 16.38
N GLY A 174 7.01 -0.05 15.54
CA GLY A 174 7.23 -1.38 14.97
C GLY A 174 6.30 -1.75 13.81
N MET A 175 5.55 -0.82 13.23
CA MET A 175 4.60 -1.10 12.15
C MET A 175 5.27 -1.06 10.78
N VAL A 176 4.86 -1.96 9.88
CA VAL A 176 5.27 -1.97 8.47
C VAL A 176 4.53 -0.87 7.70
N THR A 177 5.20 -0.22 6.76
CA THR A 177 4.66 0.90 5.99
C THR A 177 4.40 0.52 4.54
N VAL A 178 3.22 0.87 4.03
CA VAL A 178 2.81 0.57 2.65
C VAL A 178 2.40 1.86 1.94
N LEU A 179 3.05 2.17 0.81
CA LEU A 179 2.76 3.37 0.04
C LEU A 179 2.11 3.05 -1.31
N TRP A 180 0.92 3.57 -1.54
CA TRP A 180 0.31 3.68 -2.86
C TRP A 180 0.92 4.90 -3.56
N ALA A 181 1.88 4.67 -4.46
CA ALA A 181 2.70 5.71 -5.08
C ALA A 181 2.15 6.15 -6.45
N TYR A 182 0.92 6.64 -6.53
CA TYR A 182 0.29 6.87 -7.82
C TYR A 182 0.67 8.20 -8.46
N LEU A 183 0.92 8.18 -9.77
CA LEU A 183 1.06 9.41 -10.55
C LEU A 183 -0.30 10.09 -10.74
N ARG A 184 -0.33 11.42 -10.62
CA ARG A 184 -1.55 12.22 -10.82
C ARG A 184 -1.20 13.62 -11.30
N ASN A 185 -1.17 13.82 -12.62
CA ASN A 185 -1.05 15.14 -13.22
C ASN A 185 -1.64 15.13 -14.63
N SER A 186 -2.53 16.07 -14.96
CA SER A 186 -3.11 16.18 -16.31
C SER A 186 -2.06 16.41 -17.39
N ALA A 187 -0.95 17.08 -17.07
CA ALA A 187 0.19 17.31 -17.95
C ALA A 187 0.97 16.03 -18.32
N PHE A 188 0.73 14.90 -17.63
CA PHE A 188 1.25 13.60 -18.04
C PHE A 188 0.47 12.98 -19.21
N LYS A 189 -0.59 13.64 -19.69
CA LYS A 189 -1.20 13.34 -20.99
C LYS A 189 -0.70 14.37 -21.99
N LYS A 190 0.13 13.93 -22.93
CA LYS A 190 0.74 14.79 -23.94
C LYS A 190 0.58 14.15 -25.31
N ASP A 191 0.09 14.93 -26.28
CA ASP A 191 -0.08 14.51 -27.67
C ASP A 191 -0.88 13.20 -27.83
N GLY A 192 -1.92 13.03 -27.01
CA GLY A 192 -2.76 11.81 -26.99
C GLY A 192 -2.14 10.61 -26.26
N VAL A 193 -0.90 10.72 -25.77
CA VAL A 193 -0.20 9.66 -25.03
C VAL A 193 -0.32 9.90 -23.53
N ASP A 194 -0.85 8.91 -22.82
CA ASP A 194 -0.87 8.88 -21.35
C ASP A 194 0.43 8.29 -20.77
N TYR A 195 1.20 9.10 -20.04
CA TYR A 195 2.47 8.72 -19.40
C TYR A 195 2.34 8.28 -17.92
N HIS A 196 1.13 8.23 -17.34
CA HIS A 196 0.91 7.79 -15.96
C HIS A 196 1.34 6.34 -15.67
N VAL A 197 1.60 5.55 -16.71
CA VAL A 197 2.11 4.16 -16.64
C VAL A 197 3.43 4.00 -17.40
N SER A 198 4.16 5.10 -17.57
CA SER A 198 5.52 5.05 -18.11
C SER A 198 6.48 4.51 -17.06
N ALA A 199 7.44 3.70 -17.50
CA ALA A 199 8.40 3.08 -16.60
C ALA A 199 9.30 4.10 -15.87
N ASP A 200 9.63 5.22 -16.51
CA ASP A 200 10.49 6.26 -15.93
C ASP A 200 9.78 7.01 -14.79
N LEU A 201 8.56 7.48 -15.01
CA LEU A 201 7.82 8.22 -13.99
C LEU A 201 7.40 7.33 -12.82
N THR A 202 6.92 6.11 -13.11
CA THR A 202 6.58 5.14 -12.05
C THR A 202 7.83 4.67 -11.31
N GLY A 203 8.97 4.56 -12.01
CA GLY A 203 10.28 4.29 -11.44
C GLY A 203 10.71 5.35 -10.43
N GLN A 204 10.60 6.61 -10.82
CA GLN A 204 10.94 7.74 -9.95
C GLN A 204 10.01 7.81 -8.73
N ALA A 205 8.71 7.61 -8.90
CA ALA A 205 7.76 7.57 -7.79
C ALA A 205 8.09 6.46 -6.77
N ASN A 206 8.48 5.27 -7.25
CA ASN A 206 8.89 4.17 -6.38
C ASN A 206 10.20 4.46 -5.64
N HIS A 207 11.15 5.16 -6.28
CA HIS A 207 12.39 5.58 -5.65
C HIS A 207 12.14 6.60 -4.52
N LEU A 208 11.28 7.58 -4.77
CA LEU A 208 10.85 8.55 -3.75
C LEU A 208 10.11 7.84 -2.60
N ALA A 209 9.25 6.88 -2.91
CA ALA A 209 8.55 6.09 -1.91
C ALA A 209 9.51 5.36 -0.95
N ALA A 210 10.53 4.69 -1.50
CA ALA A 210 11.55 4.00 -0.71
C ALA A 210 12.36 5.00 0.14
N THR A 211 12.66 6.19 -0.41
CA THR A 211 13.40 7.26 0.28
C THR A 211 12.67 7.74 1.54
N ILE A 212 11.34 7.85 1.49
CA ILE A 212 10.52 8.29 2.64
C ILE A 212 10.14 7.14 3.59
N GLY A 213 10.80 5.99 3.45
CA GLY A 213 10.67 4.87 4.38
C GLY A 213 9.58 3.87 4.04
N ALA A 214 8.99 3.87 2.84
CA ALA A 214 8.06 2.80 2.45
C ALA A 214 8.76 1.43 2.48
N ASP A 215 8.14 0.45 3.15
CA ASP A 215 8.61 -0.94 3.15
C ASP A 215 8.04 -1.72 1.96
N ILE A 216 6.79 -1.42 1.61
CA ILE A 216 6.09 -1.96 0.44
C ILE A 216 5.52 -0.79 -0.35
N VAL A 217 5.71 -0.80 -1.68
CA VAL A 217 5.20 0.21 -2.60
C VAL A 217 4.18 -0.43 -3.53
N LYS A 218 2.94 0.04 -3.47
CA LYS A 218 1.87 -0.32 -4.40
C LYS A 218 1.87 0.64 -5.59
N GLN A 219 2.15 0.10 -6.79
CA GLN A 219 2.24 0.88 -8.03
C GLN A 219 1.42 0.23 -9.17
N LYS A 220 1.00 1.04 -10.14
CA LYS A 220 0.42 0.54 -11.40
C LYS A 220 1.49 -0.16 -12.24
N MET A 221 1.13 -1.23 -12.92
CA MET A 221 2.07 -1.90 -13.82
C MET A 221 2.45 -0.95 -14.96
N ALA A 222 3.76 -0.80 -15.21
CA ALA A 222 4.24 0.01 -16.32
C ALA A 222 3.93 -0.68 -17.66
N GLU A 223 3.28 0.05 -18.56
CA GLU A 223 2.86 -0.48 -19.88
C GLU A 223 3.71 0.09 -21.02
N LYS A 224 4.30 1.28 -20.82
CA LYS A 224 5.02 2.02 -21.87
C LYS A 224 6.52 2.06 -21.56
N THR A 225 7.30 1.76 -22.61
CA THR A 225 8.76 1.57 -22.69
C THR A 225 9.24 0.14 -22.35
N ALA A 226 9.91 -0.51 -23.32
CA ALA A 226 10.40 -1.89 -23.24
C ALA A 226 11.53 -2.11 -22.21
N ALA A 227 12.11 -1.04 -21.65
CA ALA A 227 13.36 -1.11 -20.92
C ALA A 227 13.22 -1.50 -19.44
N ILE A 228 12.05 -1.33 -18.80
CA ILE A 228 11.92 -1.57 -17.36
C ILE A 228 10.55 -2.20 -17.04
N LYS A 229 10.31 -3.41 -17.54
CA LYS A 229 9.16 -4.25 -17.13
C LYS A 229 9.29 -4.78 -15.68
N ARG A 230 10.42 -4.54 -15.03
CA ARG A 230 10.75 -5.04 -13.69
C ARG A 230 11.49 -3.95 -12.93
N LEU A 231 10.77 -2.92 -12.51
CA LEU A 231 11.29 -2.02 -11.48
C LEU A 231 11.20 -2.75 -10.13
N ILE A 232 12.02 -3.80 -9.98
CA ILE A 232 12.34 -4.39 -8.70
C ILE A 232 13.56 -3.61 -8.22
N THR A 233 13.19 -2.55 -7.50
CA THR A 233 13.92 -1.66 -6.61
C THR A 233 15.44 -1.85 -6.48
N VAL A 234 16.19 -0.77 -6.72
CA VAL A 234 17.63 -0.58 -6.38
C VAL A 234 17.82 -0.30 -4.86
N ILE A 235 16.73 -0.11 -4.12
CA ILE A 235 16.69 0.09 -2.66
C ILE A 235 15.90 -1.09 -2.07
N PRO A 236 16.28 -1.69 -0.92
CA PRO A 236 15.53 -2.78 -0.29
C PRO A 236 14.15 -2.32 0.23
N THR A 237 13.22 -2.21 -0.71
CA THR A 237 11.79 -1.92 -0.56
C THR A 237 11.06 -2.75 -1.61
N ILE A 238 9.94 -3.39 -1.28
CA ILE A 238 9.22 -4.20 -2.26
C ILE A 238 8.32 -3.34 -3.12
N ALA A 239 8.54 -3.31 -4.44
CA ALA A 239 7.53 -2.82 -5.38
C ALA A 239 6.50 -3.93 -5.66
N CYS A 240 5.29 -3.79 -5.14
CA CYS A 240 4.13 -4.62 -5.45
C CYS A 240 3.32 -3.97 -6.58
N THR A 241 3.26 -4.61 -7.75
CA THR A 241 2.43 -4.13 -8.86
C THR A 241 0.97 -4.57 -8.69
N GLN A 242 0.02 -3.70 -9.00
CA GLN A 242 -1.37 -4.11 -9.22
C GLN A 242 -1.49 -4.81 -10.57
N VAL A 243 -1.88 -6.08 -10.55
CA VAL A 243 -2.41 -6.77 -11.74
C VAL A 243 -3.90 -6.41 -11.81
N ASP A 244 -4.34 -5.80 -12.91
CA ASP A 244 -5.74 -5.45 -13.12
C ASP A 244 -6.57 -6.72 -13.25
N GLN A 245 -7.47 -7.00 -12.30
CA GLN A 245 -8.35 -8.17 -12.34
C GLN A 245 -9.55 -8.02 -13.28
N ARG A 246 -9.64 -6.90 -14.04
CA ARG A 246 -10.80 -6.60 -14.90
C ARG A 246 -10.59 -6.84 -16.41
N LYS A 247 -9.44 -7.37 -16.84
CA LYS A 247 -9.29 -7.84 -18.22
C LYS A 247 -9.41 -9.36 -18.26
N PRO A 248 -10.54 -9.92 -18.72
CA PRO A 248 -10.52 -11.28 -19.24
C PRO A 248 -9.62 -11.27 -20.49
N ASP A 249 -8.78 -12.30 -20.61
CA ASP A 249 -8.03 -12.61 -21.83
C ASP A 249 -8.96 -12.77 -23.04
#